data_AF-A0A7S3EQ38-F1
#
_entry.id   AF-A0A7S3EQ38-F1
#
_cell.length_a   1.000
_cell.length_b   1.000
_cell.length_c   1.000
_cell.angle_alpha   90.00
_cell.angle_beta   90.00
_cell.angle_gamma   90.00
#
_symmetry.space_group_name_H-M   'P 1'
#
loop_
_entity.id
_entity.type
_entity.pdbx_description
1 polymer ?
#
loop_
_entity_poly.entity_id
_entity_poly.type
_entity_poly.pdbx_seq_one_letter_code
_entity_poly.pdbx_strand_id
1 'polypeptide(L)'
;MERSKGLDHEEVARFVASLSDYHPVIPDELVRYYLAKSGFQCDDVRVERLVALAAQKFLADVCMEALSHARSRQHAIPGKGKQAIDTRLVLSTEDLERALREYGVNMQKPPYYADR
;
A
#
# COMPACT_ATOMS: atom_id res chain seq x y z
N MET A 1 -15.40 -7.88 -21.68
CA MET A 1 -14.00 -8.22 -21.34
C MET A 1 -13.14 -7.19 -22.08
N GLU A 2 -13.12 -5.96 -21.59
CA GLU A 2 -12.31 -4.89 -22.18
C GLU A 2 -10.85 -5.24 -21.95
N ARG A 3 -10.14 -5.55 -23.03
CA ARG A 3 -8.69 -5.63 -23.00
C ARG A 3 -8.19 -4.24 -22.63
N SER A 4 -7.57 -4.11 -21.47
CA SER A 4 -6.82 -2.93 -21.07
C SER A 4 -5.94 -2.52 -22.26
N LYS A 5 -6.20 -1.34 -22.85
CA LYS A 5 -5.25 -0.75 -23.80
C LYS A 5 -3.90 -0.73 -23.08
N GLY A 6 -2.89 -1.37 -23.67
CA GLY A 6 -1.52 -1.25 -23.16
C GLY A 6 -1.18 0.22 -23.09
N LEU A 7 -0.53 0.64 -22.00
CA LEU A 7 -0.05 2.02 -21.84
C LEU A 7 0.84 2.38 -23.03
N ASP A 8 0.59 3.52 -23.65
CA ASP A 8 1.37 3.93 -24.82
C ASP A 8 2.82 4.18 -24.37
N HIS A 9 3.80 3.68 -25.13
CA HIS A 9 5.22 3.77 -24.76
C HIS A 9 5.67 5.22 -24.53
N GLU A 10 5.10 6.15 -25.31
CA GLU A 10 5.35 7.58 -25.17
C GLU A 10 4.83 8.16 -23.85
N GLU A 11 3.68 7.66 -23.36
CA GLU A 11 3.14 8.05 -22.06
C GLU A 11 4.05 7.58 -20.92
N VAL A 12 4.54 6.34 -21.01
CA VAL A 12 5.49 5.78 -20.03
C VAL A 12 6.80 6.57 -20.01
N ALA A 13 7.33 6.92 -21.19
CA ALA A 13 8.55 7.72 -21.28
C ALA A 13 8.37 9.12 -20.67
N ARG A 14 7.24 9.78 -20.93
CA ARG A 14 6.89 11.08 -20.32
C ARG A 14 6.72 10.97 -18.81
N PHE A 15 6.11 9.90 -18.32
CA PHE A 15 5.98 9.63 -16.89
C PHE A 15 7.34 9.44 -16.22
N VAL A 16 8.22 8.60 -16.77
CA VAL A 16 9.56 8.40 -16.20
C VAL A 16 10.38 9.70 -16.26
N ALA A 17 10.23 10.50 -17.32
CA ALA A 17 10.89 11.79 -17.42
C ALA A 17 10.45 12.77 -16.32
N SER A 18 9.16 12.80 -15.96
CA SER A 18 8.65 13.70 -14.91
C SER A 18 9.13 13.34 -13.51
N LEU A 19 9.65 12.12 -13.29
CA LEU A 19 10.23 11.71 -12.01
C LEU A 19 11.50 12.49 -11.63
N SER A 20 12.14 13.14 -12.61
CA SER A 20 13.32 13.98 -12.37
C SER A 20 13.03 15.16 -11.43
N ASP A 21 11.79 15.67 -11.45
CA ASP A 21 11.37 16.83 -10.66
C ASP A 21 10.45 16.45 -9.48
N TYR A 22 9.92 15.22 -9.49
CA TYR A 22 9.03 14.73 -8.45
C TYR A 22 9.80 14.31 -7.19
N HIS A 23 9.28 14.65 -6.02
CA HIS A 23 9.85 14.27 -4.72
C HIS A 23 8.87 13.37 -3.97
N PRO A 24 9.09 12.04 -3.94
CA PRO A 24 8.24 11.10 -3.21
C PRO A 24 8.29 11.33 -1.70
N VAL A 25 7.23 10.93 -0.99
CA VAL A 25 7.20 10.85 0.49
C VAL A 25 8.31 9.97 1.09
N ILE A 26 8.74 8.92 0.37
CA ILE A 26 9.86 8.06 0.78
C ILE A 26 11.14 8.73 0.27
N PRO A 27 12.10 9.07 1.14
CA PRO A 27 13.34 9.73 0.74
C PRO A 27 14.21 8.88 -0.18
N ASP A 28 14.92 9.54 -1.11
CA ASP A 28 15.78 8.90 -2.11
C ASP A 28 16.90 8.06 -1.44
N GLU A 29 17.46 8.54 -0.31
CA GLU A 29 18.50 7.82 0.44
C GLU A 29 18.02 6.49 1.00
N LEU A 30 16.75 6.43 1.44
CA LEU A 30 16.16 5.20 1.97
C LEU A 30 16.00 4.18 0.84
N VAL A 31 15.55 4.63 -0.32
CA VAL A 31 15.42 3.74 -1.48
C VAL A 31 16.80 3.24 -1.92
N ARG A 32 17.79 4.14 -2.03
CA ARG A 32 19.17 3.76 -2.36
C ARG A 32 19.73 2.71 -1.41
N TYR A 33 19.50 2.87 -0.10
CA TYR A 33 19.93 1.90 0.90
C TYR A 33 19.29 0.52 0.67
N TYR A 34 17.97 0.45 0.45
CA TYR A 34 17.28 -0.83 0.23
C TYR A 34 17.60 -1.47 -1.13
N LEU A 35 17.83 -0.67 -2.18
CA LEU A 35 18.31 -1.15 -3.47
C LEU A 35 19.73 -1.72 -3.36
N ALA A 36 20.64 -1.02 -2.69
CA ALA A 36 21.99 -1.54 -2.46
C ALA A 36 21.96 -2.83 -1.65
N LYS A 37 21.07 -2.92 -0.64
CA LYS A 37 20.85 -4.13 0.15
C LYS A 37 20.32 -5.31 -0.67
N SER A 38 19.55 -5.07 -1.73
CA SER A 38 19.11 -6.12 -2.66
C SER A 38 20.15 -6.45 -3.74
N GLY A 39 21.30 -5.76 -3.75
CA GLY A 39 22.37 -5.94 -4.72
C GLY A 39 22.22 -5.12 -6.00
N PHE A 40 21.34 -4.11 -6.01
CA PHE A 40 21.14 -3.20 -7.14
C PHE A 40 21.65 -1.80 -6.82
N GLN A 41 22.53 -1.26 -7.67
CA GLN A 41 23.00 0.12 -7.59
C GLN A 41 22.75 0.81 -8.92
N CYS A 42 22.23 2.02 -8.87
CA CYS A 42 21.91 2.82 -10.04
C CYS A 42 22.11 4.30 -9.69
N ASP A 43 22.75 5.06 -10.58
CA ASP A 43 22.98 6.49 -10.40
C ASP A 43 21.80 7.34 -10.93
N ASP A 44 20.81 6.72 -11.57
CA ASP A 44 19.64 7.42 -12.10
C ASP A 44 18.59 7.60 -11.01
N VAL A 45 18.47 8.84 -10.52
CA VAL A 45 17.49 9.25 -9.50
C VAL A 45 16.05 8.92 -9.89
N ARG A 46 15.73 8.86 -11.19
CA ARG A 46 14.38 8.53 -11.67
C ARG A 46 14.02 7.09 -11.36
N VAL A 47 15.00 6.18 -11.36
CA VAL A 47 14.80 4.77 -10.99
C VAL A 47 14.56 4.65 -9.49
N GLU A 48 15.34 5.35 -8.68
CA GLU A 48 15.13 5.41 -7.22
C GLU A 48 13.71 5.92 -6.90
N ARG A 49 13.29 7.02 -7.53
CA ARG A 49 11.96 7.62 -7.33
C ARG A 49 10.81 6.78 -7.89
N LEU A 50 11.03 6.06 -8.99
CA LEU A 50 10.07 5.12 -9.53
C LEU A 50 9.79 4.00 -8.51
N VAL A 51 10.84 3.44 -7.92
CA VAL A 51 10.72 2.41 -6.87
C VAL A 51 10.03 2.97 -5.63
N ALA A 52 10.35 4.21 -5.23
CA ALA A 52 9.69 4.91 -4.14
C ALA A 52 8.17 5.01 -4.38
N LEU A 53 7.77 5.49 -5.57
CA LEU A 53 6.38 5.65 -5.97
C LEU A 53 5.65 4.31 -6.05
N ALA A 54 6.29 3.28 -6.60
CA ALA A 54 5.72 1.94 -6.67
C ALA A 54 5.43 1.39 -5.27
N ALA A 55 6.37 1.54 -4.32
CA ALA A 55 6.19 1.14 -2.93
C ALA A 55 5.07 1.95 -2.24
N GLN A 56 5.00 3.26 -2.47
CA GLN A 56 3.94 4.11 -1.94
C GLN A 56 2.57 3.72 -2.47
N LYS A 57 2.45 3.49 -3.78
CA LYS A 57 1.21 3.06 -4.42
C LYS A 57 0.78 1.71 -3.86
N PHE A 58 1.72 0.77 -3.72
CA PHE A 58 1.44 -0.53 -3.12
C PHE A 58 0.90 -0.40 -1.69
N LEU A 59 1.56 0.39 -0.84
CA LEU A 59 1.08 0.64 0.53
C LEU A 59 -0.29 1.32 0.54
N ALA A 60 -0.51 2.29 -0.35
CA ALA A 60 -1.79 2.98 -0.47
C ALA A 60 -2.92 2.00 -0.84
N ASP A 61 -2.71 1.10 -1.80
CA ASP A 61 -3.69 0.10 -2.19
C ASP A 61 -4.06 -0.83 -1.03
N VAL A 62 -3.06 -1.38 -0.35
CA VAL A 62 -3.27 -2.25 0.83
C VAL A 62 -4.04 -1.49 1.92
N CYS A 63 -3.72 -0.22 2.15
CA CYS A 63 -4.42 0.62 3.13
C CYS A 63 -5.87 0.92 2.70
N MET A 64 -6.12 1.15 1.41
CA MET A 64 -7.45 1.40 0.87
C MET A 64 -8.35 0.15 0.97
N GLU A 65 -7.79 -1.04 0.72
CA GLU A 65 -8.51 -2.30 0.90
C GLU A 65 -8.81 -2.59 2.37
N ALA A 66 -7.83 -2.42 3.26
CA ALA A 66 -8.05 -2.55 4.70
C ALA A 66 -9.09 -1.53 5.21
N LEU A 67 -9.07 -0.31 4.69
CA LEU A 67 -10.09 0.72 4.96
C LEU A 67 -11.49 0.27 4.52
N SER A 68 -11.59 -0.36 3.34
CA SER A 68 -12.85 -0.91 2.83
C SER A 68 -13.40 -1.98 3.78
N HIS A 69 -12.56 -2.93 4.20
CA HIS A 69 -12.94 -3.95 5.17
C HIS A 69 -13.36 -3.36 6.52
N ALA A 70 -12.62 -2.36 7.03
CA ALA A 70 -12.94 -1.69 8.28
C ALA A 70 -14.32 -1.02 8.22
N ARG A 71 -14.64 -0.35 7.11
CA ARG A 71 -15.96 0.24 6.86
C ARG A 71 -17.05 -0.82 6.77
N SER A 72 -16.85 -1.88 5.97
CA SER A 72 -17.83 -2.96 5.84
C SER A 72 -18.16 -3.59 7.20
N ARG A 73 -17.16 -3.83 8.05
CA ARG A 73 -17.37 -4.36 9.41
C ARG A 73 -18.20 -3.40 10.27
N GLN A 74 -17.93 -2.10 10.23
CA GLN A 74 -18.72 -1.11 11.00
C GLN A 74 -20.19 -1.08 10.56
N HIS A 75 -20.47 -1.25 9.27
CA HIS A 75 -21.84 -1.28 8.73
C HIS A 75 -22.57 -2.61 9.01
N ALA A 76 -21.83 -3.70 9.22
CA ALA A 76 -22.38 -5.02 9.52
C ALA A 76 -22.87 -5.19 10.97
N ILE A 77 -22.74 -4.17 11.83
CA ILE A 77 -23.21 -4.21 13.23
C ILE A 77 -24.64 -3.63 13.31
N PRO A 78 -25.70 -4.46 13.36
CA PRO A 78 -27.08 -3.97 13.46
C PRO A 78 -27.32 -3.29 14.82
N GLY A 79 -28.00 -2.12 14.81
CA GLY A 79 -28.48 -1.43 16.02
C GLY A 79 -27.79 -0.11 16.38
N LYS A 80 -26.72 0.31 15.68
CA LYS A 80 -25.99 1.56 15.98
C LYS A 80 -26.56 2.83 15.31
N GLY A 81 -27.87 2.91 15.10
CA GLY A 81 -28.53 4.02 14.36
C GLY A 81 -28.27 5.45 14.89
N LYS A 82 -27.72 5.61 16.11
CA LYS A 82 -27.31 6.91 16.67
C LYS A 82 -25.86 6.98 17.23
N GLN A 83 -25.20 5.85 17.45
CA GLN A 83 -23.78 5.77 17.89
C GLN A 83 -22.78 5.48 16.76
N ALA A 84 -23.26 5.27 15.52
CA ALA A 84 -22.39 5.06 14.36
C ALA A 84 -21.57 6.31 14.00
N ILE A 85 -22.08 7.51 14.26
CA ILE A 85 -21.43 8.79 13.90
C ILE A 85 -20.12 9.01 14.66
N ASP A 86 -19.96 8.42 15.85
CA ASP A 86 -18.81 8.63 16.73
C ASP A 86 -17.85 7.42 16.78
N THR A 87 -18.09 6.39 15.97
CA THR A 87 -17.19 5.22 15.94
C THR A 87 -15.95 5.58 15.10
N ARG A 88 -14.89 6.06 15.77
CA ARG A 88 -13.59 6.33 15.14
C ARG A 88 -13.14 5.12 14.33
N LEU A 89 -12.77 5.36 13.08
CA LEU A 89 -12.18 4.35 12.23
C LEU A 89 -10.77 3.99 12.75
N VAL A 90 -10.52 2.71 12.92
CA VAL A 90 -9.24 2.15 13.39
C VAL A 90 -8.80 1.07 12.42
N LEU A 91 -7.52 1.10 12.03
CA LEU A 91 -6.90 0.01 11.28
C LEU A 91 -6.69 -1.17 12.22
N SER A 92 -7.50 -2.22 12.08
CA SER A 92 -7.40 -3.43 12.90
C SER A 92 -6.54 -4.50 12.20
N THR A 93 -6.00 -5.43 12.97
CA THR A 93 -5.27 -6.58 12.42
C THR A 93 -6.17 -7.46 11.56
N GLU A 94 -7.45 -7.59 11.89
CA GLU A 94 -8.42 -8.36 11.10
C GLU A 94 -8.61 -7.77 9.69
N ASP A 95 -8.72 -6.44 9.56
CA ASP A 95 -8.86 -5.80 8.25
C ASP A 95 -7.59 -5.93 7.41
N LEU A 96 -6.44 -5.74 8.07
CA LEU A 96 -5.15 -5.83 7.43
C LEU A 96 -4.84 -7.26 6.97
N GLU A 97 -5.17 -8.27 7.78
CA GLU A 97 -5.03 -9.69 7.42
C GLU A 97 -5.85 -10.05 6.18
N ARG A 98 -7.05 -9.49 6.06
CA ARG A 98 -7.92 -9.71 4.90
C ARG A 98 -7.34 -9.07 3.64
N ALA A 99 -6.92 -7.81 3.72
CA ALA A 99 -6.29 -7.10 2.61
C ALA A 99 -5.01 -7.82 2.14
N LEU A 100 -4.12 -8.16 3.07
CA LEU A 100 -2.85 -8.84 2.76
C LEU A 100 -3.02 -10.24 2.17
N ARG A 101 -4.12 -10.94 2.47
CA ARG A 101 -4.42 -12.26 1.92
C ARG A 101 -4.63 -12.22 0.41
N GLU A 102 -5.18 -11.13 -0.12
CA GLU A 102 -5.34 -10.93 -1.58
C GLU A 102 -3.99 -10.80 -2.29
N TYR A 103 -2.96 -10.30 -1.58
CA TYR A 103 -1.58 -10.23 -2.05
C TYR A 103 -0.75 -11.49 -1.72
N GLY A 104 -1.37 -12.55 -1.20
CA GLY A 104 -0.69 -13.82 -0.88
C GLY A 104 0.12 -13.81 0.42
N VAL A 105 -0.05 -12.78 1.27
CA VAL A 105 0.64 -12.68 2.56
C VAL A 105 -0.25 -13.24 3.66
N ASN A 106 0.20 -14.30 4.34
CA ASN A 106 -0.52 -14.91 5.46
C ASN A 106 0.00 -14.35 6.80
N MET A 107 -0.81 -13.54 7.47
CA MET A 107 -0.53 -13.03 8.80
C MET A 107 -1.38 -13.82 9.80
N GLN A 108 -0.73 -14.60 10.67
CA GLN A 108 -1.37 -15.34 11.76
C GLN A 108 -0.81 -14.87 13.09
N LYS A 109 -1.44 -13.85 13.67
CA LYS A 109 -1.09 -13.40 15.01
C LYS A 109 -2.05 -14.04 16.02
N PRO A 110 -1.56 -14.85 16.99
CA PRO A 110 -2.43 -15.41 18.01
C PRO A 110 -3.00 -14.28 18.89
N PRO A 111 -4.23 -14.41 19.39
CA PRO A 111 -4.88 -13.38 20.21
C PRO A 111 -4.22 -13.21 21.58
N TYR A 112 -3.51 -14.22 22.06
CA TYR A 112 -2.75 -14.19 23.30
C TYR A 112 -1.57 -15.17 23.21
N TYR A 113 -0.50 -14.86 23.94
CA TYR A 113 0.57 -15.80 24.26
C TYR A 113 0.36 -16.22 25.72
N ALA A 114 0.33 -17.52 25.98
CA ALA A 114 0.40 -18.02 27.35
C ALA A 114 1.88 -18.17 27.69
N ASP A 115 2.40 -17.31 28.58
CA ASP A 115 3.74 -17.51 29.16
C ASP A 115 3.75 -18.87 29.86
N ARG A 116 4.76 -19.69 29.54
CA ARG A 116 5.04 -20.97 30.21
C ARG A 116 6.11 -20.79 31.27
#